data_AF-A0A948TN83-F1
#
_entry.id   AF-A0A948TN83-F1
#
_cell.length_a   1.000
_cell.length_b   1.000
_cell.length_c   1.000
_cell.angle_alpha   90.00
_cell.angle_beta   90.00
_cell.angle_gamma   90.00
#
_symmetry.space_group_name_H-M   'P 1'
#
loop_
_entity.id
_entity.type
_entity.pdbx_description
1 polymer ?
#
loop_
_entity_poly.entity_id
_entity_poly.type
_entity_poly.pdbx_seq_one_letter_code
_entity_poly.pdbx_strand_id
1 'polypeptide(L)' 'MFKDEYVFSQLVKFLDYEKFKYIVKKYNGNKYIKSYTCWNQQFTMTFGQLFT' A
#
# COMPACT_ATOMS: atom_id res chain seq x y z
N MET A 1 8.18 24.81 -0.80
CA MET A 1 8.02 23.53 -0.09
C MET A 1 6.52 23.27 -0.04
N PHE A 2 6.03 22.27 -0.76
CA PHE A 2 4.59 21.94 -0.75
C PHE A 2 4.18 21.71 0.71
N LYS A 3 3.35 22.61 1.25
CA LYS A 3 2.91 22.59 2.65
C LYS A 3 1.81 21.55 2.89
N ASP A 4 1.29 20.98 1.81
CA ASP A 4 0.17 20.05 1.82
C ASP A 4 0.64 18.65 1.41
N GLU A 5 0.18 17.63 2.13
CA GLU A 5 0.37 16.22 1.76
C GLU A 5 -0.29 15.92 0.42
N TYR A 6 0.32 15.04 -0.38
CA TYR A 6 -0.29 14.55 -1.61
C TYR A 6 -1.68 13.96 -1.31
N VAL A 7 -2.65 14.19 -2.19
CA VAL A 7 -3.99 13.61 -2.08
C VAL A 7 -3.92 12.08 -1.94
N PHE A 8 -2.98 11.44 -2.64
CA PHE A 8 -2.72 10.01 -2.50
C PHE A 8 -2.30 9.61 -1.08
N SER A 9 -1.39 10.36 -0.43
CA SER A 9 -1.01 10.09 0.98
C SER A 9 -2.16 10.27 1.96
N GLN A 10 -3.12 11.17 1.67
CA GLN A 10 -4.34 11.29 2.46
C GLN A 10 -5.25 10.07 2.30
N LEU A 11 -5.42 9.59 1.07
CA LEU A 11 -6.19 8.38 0.77
C LEU A 11 -5.60 7.13 1.43
N VAL A 12 -4.27 7.03 1.47
CA VAL A 12 -3.56 5.93 2.13
C VAL A 12 -3.85 5.87 3.63
N LYS A 13 -4.12 7.01 4.30
CA LYS A 13 -4.48 7.03 5.73
C LYS A 13 -5.81 6.35 6.04
N PHE A 14 -6.71 6.21 5.06
CA PHE A 14 -7.96 5.48 5.24
C PHE A 14 -7.80 3.96 5.15
N LEU A 15 -6.65 3.47 4.67
CA LEU A 15 -6.38 2.04 4.60
C LEU A 15 -5.98 1.50 5.98
N ASP A 16 -6.69 0.48 6.44
CA ASP A 16 -6.39 -0.20 7.70
C ASP A 16 -5.17 -1.11 7.54
N TYR A 17 -4.00 -0.60 7.92
CA TYR A 17 -2.73 -1.31 7.82
C TYR A 17 -2.72 -2.60 8.66
N GLU A 18 -3.36 -2.62 9.82
CA GLU A 18 -3.35 -3.77 10.72
C GLU A 18 -4.15 -4.95 10.13
N LYS A 19 -5.33 -4.66 9.58
CA LYS A 19 -6.10 -5.68 8.84
C LYS A 19 -5.33 -6.20 7.64
N PHE A 20 -4.68 -5.32 6.87
CA PHE A 20 -3.86 -5.74 5.73
C PHE A 20 -2.71 -6.65 6.15
N LYS A 21 -1.97 -6.26 7.19
CA LYS A 21 -0.86 -7.04 7.74
C LYS A 21 -1.31 -8.42 8.22
N TYR A 22 -2.47 -8.52 8.86
CA TYR A 22 -3.07 -9.80 9.23
C TYR A 22 -3.31 -10.70 8.01
N ILE A 23 -3.90 -10.17 6.94
CA ILE A 23 -4.16 -10.91 5.69
C ILE A 23 -2.84 -11.37 5.06
N VAL A 24 -1.86 -10.47 4.91
CA VAL A 24 -0.54 -10.81 4.34
C VAL A 24 0.14 -11.91 5.15
N LYS A 25 0.04 -11.88 6.48
CA LYS A 25 0.59 -12.92 7.33
C LYS A 25 -0.18 -14.24 7.19
N LYS A 26 -1.51 -14.20 7.17
CA LYS A 26 -2.39 -15.36 7.04
C LYS A 26 -2.14 -16.15 5.76
N TYR A 27 -1.93 -15.45 4.65
CA TYR A 27 -1.69 -16.07 3.34
C TYR A 27 -0.21 -16.15 2.95
N ASN A 28 0.69 -15.80 3.88
CA ASN A 28 2.13 -15.76 3.65
C ASN A 28 2.52 -14.97 2.37
N GLY A 29 1.85 -13.84 2.14
CA GLY A 29 1.97 -13.06 0.90
C GLY A 29 3.37 -12.49 0.65
N ASN A 30 4.20 -12.37 1.70
CA ASN A 30 5.58 -11.90 1.61
C ASN A 30 6.63 -13.03 1.51
N LYS A 31 6.24 -14.30 1.31
CA LYS A 31 7.14 -15.48 1.43
C LYS A 31 8.41 -15.42 0.56
N TYR A 32 8.34 -14.82 -0.64
CA TYR A 32 9.46 -14.75 -1.61
C TYR A 32 9.88 -13.33 -1.97
N ILE A 33 9.39 -12.35 -1.21
CA ILE A 33 9.65 -10.95 -1.50
C ILE A 33 11.03 -10.57 -0.94
N LYS A 34 11.88 -9.98 -1.79
CA LYS A 34 13.19 -9.45 -1.38
C LYS A 34 13.10 -8.03 -0.81
N SER A 35 12.45 -7.13 -1.53
CA SER A 35 12.39 -5.70 -1.16
C SER A 35 11.02 -5.07 -1.44
N TYR A 36 10.27 -5.62 -2.41
CA TYR A 36 8.99 -5.08 -2.85
C TYR A 36 7.81 -5.74 -2.12
N THR A 37 7.48 -5.24 -0.93
CA THR A 37 6.43 -5.82 -0.07
C THR A 37 5.06 -5.80 -0.73
N CYS A 38 4.17 -6.69 -0.29
CA CYS A 38 2.77 -6.69 -0.72
C CYS A 38 2.07 -5.35 -0.46
N TRP A 39 2.53 -4.60 0.56
CA TRP A 39 2.05 -3.24 0.86
C TRP A 39 2.47 -2.23 -0.23
N ASN A 40 3.73 -2.28 -0.65
CA ASN A 40 4.22 -1.45 -1.76
C ASN A 40 3.49 -1.81 -3.06
N GLN A 41 3.26 -3.11 -3.29
CA GLN A 41 2.48 -3.59 -4.43
C GLN A 41 1.06 -3.01 -4.48
N GLN A 42 0.37 -3.02 -3.34
CA GLN A 42 -0.97 -2.44 -3.25
C GLN A 42 -0.96 -0.95 -3.63
N PHE A 43 -0.01 -0.16 -3.14
CA PHE A 43 0.07 1.25 -3.49
C PHE A 43 0.36 1.48 -4.97
N THR A 44 1.27 0.73 -5.56
CA THR A 44 1.58 0.85 -6.98
C THR A 44 0.38 0.48 -7.86
N MET A 45 -0.39 -0.54 -7.48
CA MET A 45 -1.60 -0.92 -8.21
C MET A 45 -2.69 0.16 -8.11
N THR A 46 -2.98 0.65 -6.90
CA THR A 46 -3.97 1.72 -6.70
C THR A 46 -3.54 3.01 -7.40
N PHE A 47 -2.25 3.35 -7.36
CA PHE A 47 -1.72 4.50 -8.10
C PHE A 47 -1.89 4.32 -9.60
N GLY A 48 -1.53 3.15 -10.16
CA GLY A 48 -1.73 2.86 -11.58
C GLY A 48 -3.20 3.01 -12.02
N GLN A 49 -4.15 2.56 -11.19
CA GLN A 49 -5.59 2.72 -11.46
C GLN A 49 -6.09 4.17 -11.39
N LEU A 50 -5.49 5.02 -10.56
CA LEU A 50 -5.90 6.43 -10.44
C LEU A 50 -5.41 7.32 -11.59
N PHE A 51 -4.35 6.90 -12.28
CA PHE A 51 -3.79 7.62 -13.43
C PHE A 51 -4.15 6.98 -14.78
N THR A 52 -4.85 5.84 -14.78
CA THR A 52 -5.44 5.20 -15.97
C THR A 52 -6.87 5.65 -16.13
#